data_AF-A0A1A8JC99-F1
#
_entry.id   AF-A0A1A8JC99-F1
#
_cell.length_a   1.000
_cell.length_b   1.000
_cell.length_c   1.000
_cell.angle_alpha   90.00
_cell.angle_beta   90.00
_cell.angle_gamma   90.00
#
_symmetry.space_group_name_H-M   'P 1'
#
loop_
_entity.id
_entity.type
_entity.pdbx_description
1 polymer ?
#
loop_
_entity_poly.entity_id
_entity_poly.type
_entity_poly.pdbx_seq_one_letter_code
_entity_poly.pdbx_strand_id
1 'polypeptide(L)'
;DKLSELHGNMFMEECEKCGRQYVREKAIGVMGLKPTGRYCEVVRSRGLRACRGKLISSILDWEDALPDGDLNRADDASRRADLALTLGTSLQIKPSGDLPLLTKRKGGKVVIVNLQPTKHDKHAHLRIYGYVDEVMKQLMELMGLDIPKWEGPTVCESSGDPSESRADIKPPRTVSVKEKVKKEEIKEERKRQLTEDEEIKEESVSVKRERSASSQETNEEK
;
A
#
# COMPACT_ATOMS: atom_id res chain seq x y z
N ASP A 1 3.54 0.11 -16.95
CA ASP A 1 5.02 0.16 -16.79
C ASP A 1 5.53 0.97 -15.59
N LYS A 2 4.84 2.03 -15.11
CA LYS A 2 5.24 2.82 -13.92
C LYS A 2 4.75 2.28 -12.56
N LEU A 3 4.49 0.97 -12.43
CA LEU A 3 4.02 0.32 -11.19
C LEU A 3 4.95 -0.82 -10.79
N SER A 4 5.14 -1.00 -9.47
CA SER A 4 5.85 -2.14 -8.89
C SER A 4 4.99 -2.81 -7.82
N GLU A 5 4.44 -3.99 -8.11
CA GLU A 5 3.53 -4.75 -7.23
C GLU A 5 4.33 -5.73 -6.36
N LEU A 6 5.01 -5.20 -5.35
CA LEU A 6 5.99 -5.97 -4.57
C LEU A 6 5.40 -7.21 -3.89
N HIS A 7 4.14 -7.19 -3.45
CA HIS A 7 3.51 -8.31 -2.72
C HIS A 7 2.53 -9.11 -3.57
N GLY A 8 2.56 -8.89 -4.90
CA GLY A 8 1.68 -9.53 -5.86
C GLY A 8 0.31 -8.87 -6.00
N ASN A 9 -0.50 -9.46 -6.87
CA ASN A 9 -1.83 -8.98 -7.21
C ASN A 9 -2.81 -10.16 -7.31
N MET A 10 -3.96 -10.07 -6.62
CA MET A 10 -4.94 -11.17 -6.56
C MET A 10 -5.56 -11.52 -7.92
N PHE A 11 -5.44 -10.61 -8.89
CA PHE A 11 -5.94 -10.76 -10.26
C PHE A 11 -4.84 -11.18 -11.24
N MET A 12 -3.58 -11.28 -10.80
CA MET A 12 -2.44 -11.60 -11.66
C MET A 12 -1.86 -12.99 -11.39
N GLU A 13 -1.71 -13.77 -12.45
CA GLU A 13 -0.98 -15.04 -12.46
C GLU A 13 0.18 -15.00 -13.45
N GLU A 14 1.22 -15.75 -13.16
CA GLU A 14 2.45 -15.78 -13.96
C GLU A 14 2.77 -17.20 -14.41
N CYS A 15 3.30 -17.34 -15.62
CA CYS A 15 3.80 -18.63 -16.09
C CYS A 15 5.17 -18.96 -15.51
N GLU A 16 5.27 -20.07 -14.77
CA GLU A 16 6.52 -20.58 -14.18
C GLU A 16 7.66 -20.85 -15.20
N LYS A 17 7.33 -20.97 -16.50
CA LYS A 17 8.29 -21.33 -17.56
C LYS A 17 8.79 -20.16 -18.39
N CYS A 18 7.95 -19.14 -18.60
CA CYS A 18 8.29 -18.03 -19.50
C CYS A 18 8.09 -16.65 -18.88
N GLY A 19 7.62 -16.57 -17.63
CA GLY A 19 7.37 -15.32 -16.93
C GLY A 19 6.23 -14.49 -17.50
N ARG A 20 5.43 -15.02 -18.44
CA ARG A 20 4.29 -14.27 -18.98
C ARG A 20 3.23 -14.11 -17.90
N GLN A 21 2.90 -12.85 -17.61
CA GLN A 21 1.84 -12.46 -16.69
C GLN A 21 0.49 -12.36 -17.40
N TYR A 22 -0.57 -12.68 -16.66
CA TYR A 22 -1.95 -12.60 -17.10
C TYR A 22 -2.77 -11.90 -16.02
N VAL A 23 -3.37 -10.76 -16.36
CA VAL A 23 -4.35 -10.08 -15.51
C VAL A 23 -5.74 -10.62 -15.83
N ARG A 24 -6.49 -10.99 -14.79
CA ARG A 24 -7.83 -11.58 -14.87
C ARG A 24 -8.87 -10.60 -14.36
N GLU A 25 -10.10 -10.73 -14.83
CA GLU A 25 -11.22 -9.92 -14.35
C GLU A 25 -11.64 -10.29 -12.92
N LYS A 26 -11.46 -11.56 -12.55
CA LYS A 26 -11.78 -12.10 -11.23
C LYS A 26 -10.52 -12.53 -10.50
N ALA A 27 -10.56 -12.46 -9.18
CA ALA A 27 -9.49 -12.95 -8.33
C ALA A 27 -9.22 -14.44 -8.63
N ILE A 28 -7.94 -14.79 -8.65
CA ILE A 28 -7.47 -16.13 -9.03
C ILE A 28 -7.86 -17.20 -7.99
N GLY A 29 -8.03 -16.80 -6.72
CA GLY A 29 -8.49 -17.67 -5.64
C GLY A 29 -7.42 -18.57 -5.02
N VAL A 30 -6.14 -18.40 -5.40
CA VAL A 30 -5.00 -19.10 -4.78
C VAL A 30 -3.89 -18.09 -4.42
N MET A 31 -3.13 -18.39 -3.37
CA MET A 31 -2.06 -17.54 -2.80
C MET A 31 -0.80 -18.37 -2.50
N GLY A 32 0.32 -17.70 -2.23
CA GLY A 32 1.60 -18.32 -1.87
C GLY A 32 2.28 -18.98 -3.07
N LEU A 33 2.29 -18.30 -4.21
CA LEU A 33 2.91 -18.77 -5.46
C LEU A 33 2.44 -20.16 -5.95
N LYS A 34 1.23 -20.57 -5.55
CA LYS A 34 0.68 -21.90 -5.88
C LYS A 34 0.10 -21.97 -7.30
N PRO A 35 0.10 -23.15 -7.94
CA PRO A 35 -0.54 -23.35 -9.23
C PRO A 35 -2.02 -23.01 -9.23
N THR A 36 -2.48 -22.31 -10.28
CA THR A 36 -3.87 -21.84 -10.42
C THR A 36 -4.78 -22.85 -11.15
N GLY A 37 -4.20 -23.94 -11.66
CA GLY A 37 -4.88 -24.94 -12.49
C GLY A 37 -4.95 -24.59 -13.98
N ARG A 38 -4.49 -23.39 -14.38
CA ARG A 38 -4.41 -22.94 -15.78
C ARG A 38 -3.01 -23.14 -16.36
N TYR A 39 -2.91 -23.06 -17.68
CA TYR A 39 -1.67 -23.23 -18.43
C TYR A 39 -1.42 -22.06 -19.36
N CYS A 40 -0.13 -21.75 -19.57
CA CYS A 40 0.29 -20.66 -20.43
C CYS A 40 -0.06 -20.91 -21.91
N GLU A 41 -0.72 -19.92 -22.50
CA GLU A 41 -1.22 -19.90 -23.88
C GLU A 41 -0.18 -19.36 -24.89
N VAL A 42 0.96 -18.85 -24.43
CA VAL A 42 1.99 -18.27 -25.32
C VAL A 42 2.50 -19.32 -26.32
N VAL A 43 2.44 -18.98 -27.61
CA VAL A 43 3.03 -19.75 -28.69
C VAL A 43 4.48 -19.29 -28.89
N ARG A 44 5.45 -20.20 -28.81
CA ARG A 44 6.87 -19.86 -28.97
C ARG A 44 7.21 -19.55 -30.43
N SER A 45 8.22 -18.71 -30.64
CA SER A 45 8.63 -18.05 -31.90
C SER A 45 9.02 -18.97 -33.08
N ARG A 46 8.88 -20.29 -32.96
CA ARG A 46 9.01 -21.26 -34.06
C ARG A 46 7.73 -22.03 -34.35
N GLY A 47 6.58 -21.62 -33.83
CA GLY A 47 5.24 -22.14 -34.17
C GLY A 47 4.96 -23.60 -33.76
N LEU A 48 5.96 -24.36 -33.30
CA LEU A 48 5.84 -25.81 -33.16
C LEU A 48 5.16 -26.25 -31.85
N ARG A 49 5.27 -25.48 -30.74
CA ARG A 49 4.65 -25.83 -29.44
C ARG A 49 4.29 -24.60 -28.60
N ALA A 50 3.08 -24.62 -28.02
CA ALA A 50 2.69 -23.70 -26.94
C ALA A 50 3.55 -23.93 -25.69
N CYS A 51 3.75 -22.87 -24.88
CA CYS A 51 4.54 -22.92 -23.66
C CYS A 51 4.02 -24.01 -22.69
N ARG A 52 2.71 -24.01 -22.43
CA ARG A 52 2.03 -24.94 -21.52
C ARG A 52 2.73 -25.07 -20.15
N GLY A 53 3.36 -24.01 -19.67
CA GLY A 53 3.80 -23.92 -18.27
C GLY A 53 2.61 -23.73 -17.36
N LYS A 54 2.68 -24.23 -16.12
CA LYS A 54 1.62 -23.96 -15.16
C LYS A 54 1.61 -22.47 -14.86
N LEU A 55 0.41 -21.92 -14.72
CA LEU A 55 0.24 -20.58 -14.17
C LEU A 55 0.21 -20.68 -12.66
N ILE A 56 0.93 -19.78 -11.99
CA ILE A 56 1.02 -19.68 -10.54
C ILE A 56 0.48 -18.32 -10.08
N SER A 57 -0.02 -18.25 -8.86
CA SER A 57 -0.39 -16.96 -8.23
C SER A 57 0.82 -16.04 -8.13
N SER A 58 0.60 -14.73 -8.19
CA SER A 58 1.64 -13.73 -7.87
C SER A 58 1.68 -13.36 -6.38
N ILE A 59 0.69 -13.78 -5.58
CA ILE A 59 0.62 -13.45 -4.15
C ILE A 59 1.69 -14.23 -3.37
N LEU A 60 2.47 -13.49 -2.59
CA LEU A 60 3.54 -14.03 -1.74
C LEU A 60 2.99 -14.58 -0.42
N ASP A 61 3.61 -15.66 0.07
CA ASP A 61 3.55 -16.09 1.47
C ASP A 61 4.68 -15.45 2.28
N TRP A 62 4.71 -15.66 3.59
CA TRP A 62 5.66 -15.01 4.51
C TRP A 62 7.13 -15.28 4.21
N GLU A 63 7.44 -16.46 3.67
CA GLU A 63 8.81 -16.91 3.38
C GLU A 63 9.22 -16.64 1.93
N ASP A 64 8.30 -16.17 1.08
CA ASP A 64 8.57 -15.95 -0.33
C ASP A 64 9.40 -14.68 -0.54
N ALA A 65 10.32 -14.76 -1.52
CA ALA A 65 11.07 -13.60 -1.95
C ALA A 65 10.18 -12.63 -2.74
N LEU A 66 10.49 -11.33 -2.66
CA LEU A 66 9.87 -10.34 -3.53
C LEU A 66 10.26 -10.59 -5.00
N PRO A 67 9.38 -10.28 -5.96
CA PRO A 67 9.71 -10.35 -7.39
C PRO A 67 10.85 -9.39 -7.75
N ASP A 68 11.98 -9.94 -8.21
CA ASP A 68 13.20 -9.17 -8.53
C ASP A 68 12.93 -8.02 -9.50
N GLY A 69 12.12 -8.25 -10.52
CA GLY A 69 11.79 -7.24 -11.53
C GLY A 69 11.15 -6.00 -10.91
N ASP A 70 10.19 -6.18 -10.01
CA ASP A 70 9.45 -5.09 -9.37
C ASP A 70 10.27 -4.46 -8.24
N LEU A 71 11.00 -5.27 -7.47
CA LEU A 71 11.89 -4.77 -6.43
C LEU A 71 13.00 -3.89 -7.02
N ASN A 72 13.63 -4.31 -8.12
CA ASN A 72 14.69 -3.53 -8.78
C ASN A 72 14.16 -2.21 -9.35
N ARG A 73 12.96 -2.23 -9.97
CA ARG A 73 12.31 -0.99 -10.45
C ARG A 73 12.00 -0.04 -9.29
N ALA A 74 11.46 -0.56 -8.20
CA ALA A 74 11.12 0.23 -7.02
C ALA A 74 12.36 0.81 -6.32
N ASP A 75 13.44 0.02 -6.19
CA ASP A 75 14.72 0.47 -5.63
C ASP A 75 15.35 1.58 -6.47
N ASP A 76 15.44 1.40 -7.80
CA ASP A 76 15.98 2.42 -8.71
C ASP A 76 15.17 3.72 -8.66
N ALA A 77 13.84 3.62 -8.75
CA ALA A 77 12.96 4.78 -8.65
C ALA A 77 13.12 5.51 -7.29
N SER A 78 13.20 4.76 -6.19
CA SER A 78 13.40 5.33 -4.86
C SER A 78 14.76 6.03 -4.72
N ARG A 79 15.82 5.51 -5.34
CA ARG A 79 17.15 6.15 -5.32
C ARG A 79 17.23 7.41 -6.18
N ARG A 80 16.47 7.47 -7.28
CA ARG A 80 16.45 8.63 -8.18
C ARG A 80 15.52 9.74 -7.71
N ALA A 81 14.52 9.42 -6.89
CA ALA A 81 13.58 10.39 -6.37
C ALA A 81 14.26 11.44 -5.47
N ASP A 82 13.79 12.69 -5.57
CA ASP A 82 14.07 13.78 -4.64
C ASP A 82 12.98 13.91 -3.55
N LEU A 83 11.83 13.25 -3.75
CA LEU A 83 10.72 13.15 -2.82
C LEU A 83 10.12 11.73 -2.84
N ALA A 84 10.01 11.11 -1.67
CA ALA A 84 9.22 9.91 -1.44
C ALA A 84 7.99 10.25 -0.60
N LEU A 85 6.79 9.98 -1.13
CA LEU A 85 5.52 10.13 -0.43
C LEU A 85 4.96 8.74 -0.10
N THR A 86 4.78 8.45 1.19
CA THR A 86 4.17 7.19 1.63
C THR A 86 2.74 7.44 2.06
N LEU A 87 1.80 6.66 1.54
CA LEU A 87 0.36 6.79 1.83
C LEU A 87 -0.15 5.49 2.44
N GLY A 88 -0.71 5.54 3.64
CA GLY A 88 -1.47 4.43 4.24
C GLY A 88 -0.65 3.16 4.52
N THR A 89 0.63 3.28 4.90
CA THR A 89 1.49 2.15 5.23
C THR A 89 2.24 2.38 6.54
N SER A 90 2.34 1.34 7.37
CA SER A 90 3.12 1.35 8.62
C SER A 90 4.63 1.24 8.39
N LEU A 91 5.05 0.93 7.15
CA LEU A 91 6.44 0.74 6.72
C LEU A 91 7.19 -0.38 7.47
N GLN A 92 6.48 -1.36 8.02
CA GLN A 92 7.10 -2.39 8.86
C GLN A 92 7.80 -3.50 8.08
N ILE A 93 7.20 -3.93 6.96
CA ILE A 93 7.62 -5.07 6.15
C ILE A 93 8.87 -4.72 5.34
N LYS A 94 9.91 -5.54 5.44
CA LYS A 94 11.15 -5.36 4.68
C LYS A 94 11.21 -6.29 3.47
N PRO A 95 11.86 -5.87 2.37
CA PRO A 95 12.53 -4.57 2.17
C PRO A 95 11.58 -3.41 1.77
N SER A 96 10.29 -3.67 1.53
CA SER A 96 9.33 -2.69 0.95
C SER A 96 9.20 -1.38 1.76
N GLY A 97 9.08 -1.46 3.08
CA GLY A 97 9.00 -0.30 3.98
C GLY A 97 10.30 0.50 4.08
N ASP A 98 11.45 -0.10 3.75
CA ASP A 98 12.74 0.57 3.78
C ASP A 98 13.00 1.37 2.47
N LEU A 99 12.21 1.17 1.40
CA LEU A 99 12.39 1.84 0.10
C LEU A 99 12.38 3.37 0.18
N PRO A 100 11.45 4.04 0.89
CA PRO A 100 11.47 5.50 1.05
C PRO A 100 12.77 6.04 1.70
N LEU A 101 13.47 5.22 2.49
CA LEU A 101 14.75 5.61 3.09
C LEU A 101 15.88 5.68 2.06
N LEU A 102 15.75 5.02 0.89
CA LEU A 102 16.70 5.17 -0.21
C LEU A 102 16.69 6.61 -0.74
N THR A 103 15.50 7.19 -0.90
CA THR A 103 15.33 8.60 -1.28
C THR A 103 16.01 9.52 -0.28
N LYS A 104 15.78 9.31 1.02
CA LYS A 104 16.43 10.11 2.08
C LYS A 104 17.95 10.02 2.03
N ARG A 105 18.50 8.83 1.82
CA ARG A 105 19.96 8.58 1.73
C ARG A 105 20.61 9.32 0.56
N LYS A 106 19.85 9.63 -0.49
CA LYS A 106 20.31 10.40 -1.66
C LYS A 106 20.08 11.91 -1.53
N GLY A 107 19.66 12.38 -0.35
CA GLY A 107 19.42 13.80 -0.08
C GLY A 107 17.97 14.24 -0.32
N GLY A 108 17.11 13.33 -0.80
CA GLY A 108 15.69 13.60 -0.97
C GLY A 108 14.93 13.71 0.35
N LYS A 109 13.65 14.10 0.22
CA LYS A 109 12.71 14.24 1.34
C LYS A 109 11.80 13.02 1.42
N VAL A 110 11.39 12.67 2.63
CA VAL A 110 10.39 11.63 2.88
C VAL A 110 9.20 12.28 3.55
N VAL A 111 8.01 12.11 2.98
CA VAL A 111 6.74 12.58 3.53
C VAL A 111 5.89 11.36 3.85
N ILE A 112 5.38 11.31 5.08
CA ILE A 112 4.58 10.18 5.56
C ILE A 112 3.16 10.67 5.86
N VAL A 113 2.18 10.06 5.19
CA VAL A 113 0.74 10.27 5.43
C VAL A 113 0.17 8.96 5.95
N ASN A 114 -0.16 8.91 7.23
CA ASN A 114 -0.73 7.73 7.86
C ASN A 114 -1.47 8.11 9.14
N LEU A 115 -2.55 7.40 9.48
CA LEU A 115 -3.28 7.62 10.74
C LEU A 115 -2.44 7.19 11.96
N GLN A 116 -1.74 6.06 11.84
CA GLN A 116 -0.95 5.47 12.92
C GLN A 116 0.53 5.83 12.80
N PRO A 117 1.32 5.73 13.90
CA PRO A 117 2.77 5.82 13.84
C PRO A 117 3.38 4.81 12.86
N THR A 118 4.42 5.21 12.15
CA THR A 118 5.15 4.32 11.23
C THR A 118 6.54 3.98 11.77
N LYS A 119 7.13 2.90 11.25
CA LYS A 119 8.49 2.48 11.60
C LYS A 119 9.56 3.56 11.34
N HIS A 120 9.28 4.47 10.41
CA HIS A 120 10.25 5.45 9.91
C HIS A 120 9.89 6.91 10.19
N ASP A 121 8.97 7.16 11.13
CA ASP A 121 8.54 8.52 11.52
C ASP A 121 9.72 9.46 11.81
N LYS A 122 10.78 8.97 12.46
CA LYS A 122 11.98 9.75 12.79
C LYS A 122 12.80 10.22 11.58
N HIS A 123 12.60 9.61 10.42
CA HIS A 123 13.32 9.94 9.18
C HIS A 123 12.50 10.85 8.25
N ALA A 124 11.22 11.07 8.56
CA ALA A 124 10.33 11.90 7.76
C ALA A 124 10.70 13.38 7.87
N HIS A 125 10.67 14.07 6.73
CA HIS A 125 10.73 15.53 6.66
C HIS A 125 9.39 16.16 7.08
N LEU A 126 8.28 15.50 6.71
CA LEU A 126 6.93 15.91 7.08
C LEU A 126 6.11 14.66 7.42
N ARG A 127 5.31 14.75 8.49
CA ARG A 127 4.37 13.72 8.91
C ARG A 127 2.97 14.34 8.95
N ILE A 128 2.02 13.68 8.33
CA ILE A 128 0.61 14.09 8.30
C ILE A 128 -0.19 12.93 8.87
N TYR A 129 -0.81 13.16 10.02
CA TYR A 129 -1.73 12.22 10.65
C TYR A 129 -3.15 12.57 10.22
N GLY A 130 -3.70 11.83 9.25
CA GLY A 130 -5.02 12.08 8.69
C GLY A 130 -5.41 11.05 7.63
N TYR A 131 -6.67 11.11 7.19
CA TYR A 131 -7.18 10.25 6.12
C TYR A 131 -6.52 10.62 4.79
N VAL A 132 -5.99 9.62 4.07
CA VAL A 132 -5.27 9.83 2.81
C VAL A 132 -6.16 10.54 1.78
N ASP A 133 -7.44 10.17 1.70
CA ASP A 133 -8.40 10.79 0.77
C ASP A 133 -8.54 12.30 0.99
N GLU A 134 -8.60 12.76 2.24
CA GLU A 134 -8.71 14.19 2.55
C GLU A 134 -7.42 14.94 2.22
N VAL A 135 -6.28 14.34 2.55
CA VAL A 135 -4.96 14.90 2.26
C VAL A 135 -4.75 15.02 0.74
N MET A 136 -5.08 13.98 -0.01
CA MET A 136 -4.91 13.97 -1.47
C MET A 136 -5.91 14.90 -2.16
N LYS A 137 -7.16 15.01 -1.69
CA LYS A 137 -8.12 16.00 -2.21
C LYS A 137 -7.61 17.43 -2.06
N GLN A 138 -7.13 17.80 -0.86
CA GLN A 138 -6.56 19.13 -0.61
C GLN A 138 -5.30 19.36 -1.45
N LEU A 139 -4.43 18.35 -1.58
CA LEU A 139 -3.24 18.46 -2.42
C LEU A 139 -3.60 18.73 -3.89
N MET A 140 -4.57 17.99 -4.44
CA MET A 140 -5.04 18.17 -5.82
C MET A 140 -5.64 19.57 -6.04
N GLU A 141 -6.45 20.07 -5.09
CA GLU A 141 -6.98 21.44 -5.12
C GLU A 141 -5.86 22.49 -5.12
N LEU A 142 -4.85 22.32 -4.25
CA LEU A 142 -3.69 23.21 -4.19
C LEU A 142 -2.82 23.17 -5.46
N MET A 143 -2.78 22.02 -6.14
CA MET A 143 -2.09 21.86 -7.42
C MET A 143 -2.92 22.34 -8.61
N GLY A 144 -4.20 22.67 -8.42
CA GLY A 144 -5.12 23.02 -9.50
C GLY A 144 -5.38 21.85 -10.46
N LEU A 145 -5.37 20.62 -9.94
CA LEU A 145 -5.60 19.40 -10.70
C LEU A 145 -6.93 18.76 -10.31
N ASP A 146 -7.72 18.35 -11.29
CA ASP A 146 -8.95 17.60 -11.06
C ASP A 146 -8.65 16.11 -10.83
N ILE A 147 -9.42 15.47 -9.94
CA ILE A 147 -9.39 14.02 -9.75
C ILE A 147 -10.24 13.38 -10.86
N PRO A 148 -9.67 12.54 -11.74
CA PRO A 148 -10.41 11.97 -12.86
C PRO A 148 -11.49 10.98 -12.40
N LYS A 149 -12.56 10.87 -13.19
CA LYS A 149 -13.62 9.88 -12.96
C LYS A 149 -13.12 8.48 -13.36
N TRP A 150 -13.40 7.48 -12.54
CA TRP A 150 -13.11 6.08 -12.85
C TRP A 150 -14.17 5.49 -13.80
N GLU A 151 -13.74 4.97 -14.94
CA GLU A 151 -14.62 4.41 -15.99
C GLU A 151 -14.84 2.89 -15.89
N GLY A 152 -14.13 2.23 -14.97
CA GLY A 152 -14.19 0.78 -14.79
C GLY A 152 -12.83 0.09 -14.91
N PRO A 153 -12.77 -1.24 -14.69
CA PRO A 153 -11.52 -1.99 -14.72
C PRO A 153 -10.98 -2.12 -16.15
N THR A 154 -9.77 -1.59 -16.38
CA THR A 154 -9.06 -1.69 -17.66
C THR A 154 -7.60 -2.05 -17.40
N VAL A 155 -7.01 -2.90 -18.23
CA VAL A 155 -5.58 -3.22 -18.17
C VAL A 155 -4.80 -2.12 -18.87
N CYS A 156 -3.98 -1.39 -18.10
CA CYS A 156 -3.08 -0.36 -18.63
C CYS A 156 -1.70 -0.95 -18.90
N GLU A 157 -1.40 -1.28 -20.16
CA GLU A 157 -0.12 -1.89 -20.54
C GLU A 157 1.04 -0.88 -20.49
N SER A 158 0.78 0.37 -20.88
CA SER A 158 1.75 1.47 -20.86
C SER A 158 1.18 2.69 -20.18
N SER A 159 1.93 3.30 -19.27
CA SER A 159 1.59 4.65 -18.81
C SER A 159 1.74 5.60 -19.99
N GLY A 160 0.63 6.14 -20.47
CA GLY A 160 0.71 7.26 -21.40
C GLY A 160 1.49 8.37 -20.71
N ASP A 161 2.57 8.84 -21.31
CA ASP A 161 3.10 10.16 -20.97
C ASP A 161 2.08 11.15 -21.58
N PRO A 162 1.39 11.99 -20.79
CA PRO A 162 0.82 13.19 -21.36
C PRO A 162 2.02 14.04 -21.72
N SER A 163 2.48 13.94 -22.96
CA SER A 163 3.53 14.78 -23.52
C SER A 163 3.09 16.24 -23.68
N GLU A 164 1.99 16.66 -23.04
CA GLU A 164 1.49 18.02 -23.00
C GLU A 164 1.31 18.50 -21.54
N SER A 165 2.42 18.66 -20.82
CA SER A 165 2.67 19.72 -19.81
C SER A 165 3.87 19.37 -18.93
N ARG A 166 5.07 19.38 -19.51
CA ARG A 166 6.35 19.32 -18.77
C ARG A 166 6.76 20.65 -18.14
N ALA A 167 5.81 21.49 -17.74
CA ALA A 167 6.12 22.56 -16.81
C ALA A 167 5.78 22.01 -15.43
N ASP A 168 6.78 21.88 -14.55
CA ASP A 168 6.51 21.66 -13.12
C ASP A 168 5.39 22.62 -12.71
N ILE A 169 4.28 22.07 -12.21
CA ILE A 169 3.20 22.89 -11.67
C ILE A 169 3.80 23.64 -10.49
N LYS A 170 4.13 24.92 -10.72
CA LYS A 170 4.68 25.77 -9.68
C LYS A 170 3.59 25.90 -8.62
N PRO A 171 3.86 25.50 -7.37
CA PRO A 171 2.86 25.64 -6.33
C PRO A 171 2.45 27.13 -6.27
N PRO A 172 1.14 27.42 -6.14
CA PRO A 172 0.69 28.79 -5.98
C PRO A 172 1.46 29.44 -4.82
N ARG A 173 1.98 30.65 -5.05
CA ARG A 173 2.73 31.40 -4.04
C ARG A 173 1.86 31.55 -2.79
N THR A 174 2.41 31.12 -1.66
CA THR A 174 1.86 31.24 -0.29
C THR A 174 0.37 30.92 -0.21
N VAL A 175 0.05 29.65 0.03
CA VAL A 175 -1.25 29.27 0.57
C VAL A 175 -1.35 29.96 1.94
N SER A 176 -2.12 31.05 2.01
CA SER A 176 -2.59 31.56 3.29
C SER A 176 -3.45 30.45 3.89
N VAL A 177 -2.90 29.70 4.85
CA VAL A 177 -3.64 28.71 5.61
C VAL A 177 -4.83 29.45 6.20
N LYS A 178 -6.02 29.25 5.64
CA LYS A 178 -7.23 29.69 6.31
C LYS A 178 -7.31 28.82 7.56
N GLU A 179 -6.96 29.38 8.71
CA GLU A 179 -7.02 28.77 10.06
C GLU A 179 -8.41 28.23 10.46
N LYS A 180 -9.36 28.17 9.53
CA LYS A 180 -10.77 27.86 9.74
C LYS A 180 -11.16 26.44 9.34
N VAL A 181 -10.24 25.47 9.39
CA VAL A 181 -10.63 24.05 9.41
C VAL A 181 -10.61 23.56 10.85
N LYS A 182 -11.78 23.71 11.48
CA LYS A 182 -12.37 22.76 12.44
C LYS A 182 -11.48 22.30 13.61
N LYS A 183 -10.94 23.26 14.37
CA LYS A 183 -10.42 23.00 15.73
C LYS A 183 -11.47 22.36 16.65
N GLU A 184 -12.75 22.59 16.38
CA GLU A 184 -13.89 22.04 17.12
C GLU A 184 -14.15 20.57 16.76
N GLU A 185 -14.20 20.21 15.47
CA GLU A 185 -14.47 18.81 15.07
C GLU A 185 -13.31 17.86 15.39
N ILE A 186 -12.06 18.29 15.22
CA ILE A 186 -10.88 17.47 15.60
C ILE A 186 -10.85 17.23 17.12
N LYS A 187 -11.34 18.18 17.92
CA LYS A 187 -11.44 18.05 19.38
C LYS A 187 -12.59 17.11 19.76
N GLU A 188 -13.71 17.17 19.05
CA GLU A 188 -14.82 16.23 19.24
C GLU A 188 -14.44 14.79 18.84
N GLU A 189 -13.76 14.61 17.72
CA GLU A 189 -13.35 13.29 17.21
C GLU A 189 -12.27 12.66 18.09
N ARG A 190 -11.29 13.44 18.58
CA ARG A 190 -10.36 12.97 19.63
C ARG A 190 -11.05 12.59 20.92
N LYS A 191 -12.11 13.31 21.31
CA LYS A 191 -12.85 13.00 22.54
C LYS A 191 -13.64 11.70 22.39
N ARG A 192 -14.21 11.44 21.20
CA ARG A 192 -14.90 10.18 20.88
C ARG A 192 -13.94 8.98 20.83
N GLN A 193 -12.76 9.14 20.23
CA GLN A 193 -11.74 8.08 20.22
C GLN A 193 -11.22 7.76 21.62
N LEU A 194 -11.04 8.77 22.48
CA LEU A 194 -10.62 8.54 23.88
C LEU A 194 -11.68 7.79 24.69
N THR A 195 -12.97 8.07 24.46
CA THR A 195 -14.06 7.35 25.15
C THR A 195 -14.18 5.91 24.67
N GLU A 196 -14.04 5.65 23.36
CA GLU A 196 -14.06 4.28 22.82
C GLU A 196 -12.85 3.47 23.33
N ASP A 197 -11.67 4.07 23.41
CA ASP A 197 -10.46 3.41 23.95
C ASP A 197 -10.57 3.11 25.47
N GLU A 198 -11.33 3.90 26.23
CA GLU A 198 -11.61 3.65 27.66
C GLU A 198 -12.65 2.53 27.84
N GLU A 199 -13.73 2.52 27.05
CA GLU A 199 -14.75 1.45 27.07
C GLU A 199 -14.15 0.09 26.68
N ILE A 200 -13.32 0.04 25.62
CA ILE A 200 -12.63 -1.20 25.20
C ILE A 200 -11.67 -1.70 26.30
N LYS A 201 -11.03 -0.78 27.04
CA LYS A 201 -10.18 -1.16 28.17
C LYS A 201 -10.99 -1.72 29.33
N GLU A 202 -12.12 -1.10 29.69
CA GLU A 202 -12.99 -1.61 30.75
C GLU A 202 -13.57 -2.99 30.41
N GLU A 203 -14.03 -3.20 29.17
CA GLU A 203 -14.49 -4.52 28.70
C GLU A 203 -13.35 -5.56 28.71
N SER A 204 -12.13 -5.19 28.32
CA SER A 204 -10.99 -6.12 28.37
C SER A 204 -10.61 -6.52 29.82
N VAL A 205 -10.88 -5.64 30.79
CA VAL A 205 -10.61 -5.88 32.22
C VAL A 205 -11.72 -6.72 32.85
N SER A 206 -12.99 -6.51 32.48
CA SER A 206 -14.11 -7.35 32.93
C SER A 206 -13.98 -8.79 32.41
N VAL A 207 -13.66 -8.97 31.12
CA VAL A 207 -13.45 -10.30 30.52
C VAL A 207 -12.25 -11.03 31.16
N LYS A 208 -11.20 -10.30 31.56
CA LYS A 208 -10.08 -10.88 32.31
C LYS A 208 -10.49 -11.30 33.73
N ARG A 209 -11.33 -10.51 34.42
CA ARG A 209 -11.86 -10.85 35.75
C ARG A 209 -12.76 -12.08 35.73
N GLU A 210 -13.64 -12.20 34.74
CA GLU A 210 -14.51 -13.36 34.55
C GLU A 210 -13.71 -14.64 34.25
N ARG A 211 -12.67 -14.54 33.41
CA ARG A 211 -11.77 -15.67 33.15
C ARG A 211 -11.00 -16.11 34.39
N SER A 212 -10.56 -15.17 35.24
CA SER A 212 -9.89 -15.51 36.50
C SER A 212 -10.83 -16.16 37.53
N ALA A 213 -12.11 -15.78 37.56
CA ALA A 213 -13.11 -16.40 38.44
C ALA A 213 -13.45 -17.84 37.99
N SER A 214 -13.60 -18.06 36.67
CA SER A 214 -13.86 -19.39 36.11
C SER A 214 -12.69 -20.38 36.31
N SER A 215 -11.45 -19.90 36.38
CA SER A 215 -10.28 -20.74 36.69
C SER A 215 -10.14 -21.12 38.17
N GLN A 216 -10.93 -20.53 39.09
CA GLN A 216 -10.91 -20.90 40.51
C GLN A 216 -11.93 -21.99 40.86
N GLU A 217 -13.02 -22.13 40.10
CA GLU A 217 -14.03 -23.19 40.34
C GLU A 217 -13.61 -24.59 39.86
N THR A 218 -12.51 -24.72 39.10
CA THR A 218 -12.06 -26.01 38.54
C THR A 218 -11.02 -26.74 39.39
N ASN A 219 -10.68 -26.24 40.59
CA ASN A 219 -9.66 -26.83 41.46
C ASN A 219 -10.18 -27.38 42.82
N GLU A 220 -11.50 -27.44 43.04
CA GLU A 220 -12.08 -28.02 44.28
C GLU A 220 -12.72 -29.42 44.11
N GLU A 221 -12.68 -30.03 42.93
CA GLU A 221 -13.05 -31.44 42.74
C GLU A 221 -11.84 -32.28 42.29
N LYS A 222 -11.04 -32.74 43.26
CA LYS A 222 -10.19 -33.94 43.14
C LYS A 222 -9.84 -34.53 44.49
#